data_AF-A0A409W014-F1
#
_entry.id   AF-A0A409W014-F1
#
_cell.length_a   1.000
_cell.length_b   1.000
_cell.length_c   1.000
_cell.angle_alpha   90.00
_cell.angle_beta   90.00
_cell.angle_gamma   90.00
#
_symmetry.space_group_name_H-M   'P 1'
#
loop_
_entity.id
_entity.type
_entity.pdbx_description
1 polymer ?
#
loop_
_entity_poly.entity_id
_entity_poly.type
_entity_poly.pdbx_seq_one_letter_code
_entity_poly.pdbx_strand_id
1 'polypeptide(L)'
;MPPGTARYSIFSPPSLSLSELIKTTLDHDSTDMLIEKWLEHRNIGHDAYYEWFKCAHERKPAQSSNQLVAWNKGEFIPENIFCRTVDTGRLIPLDRTWTTHVYHHHSMKERKLSMMPVVFTMLPELMLLRGMHDTGCDEIYIIVTDLKRKEMDDVTEYFKLVSKHCFGTGCKPSMEERILREHMRLSHTLLHQRCTPCFPQIDLAMRGILYEKRPRFVILFSHQTTSYSQIFFTHPSYVPDEDIFYDYPTGCPNPCCLDDCEMIRFPRRGLQSASVLQIKTKERRRRVRGKDMCNWIDCDISFGEVPHSDINGSSSSEGSEASVDGSAPDATSAAAVCRGQICSKCKLVKYCSLEHQRNDWHEHRRVCVKAET
;
A
#
# COMPACT_ATOMS: atom_id res chain seq x y z
N MET A 1 -0.05 -30.01 -32.73
CA MET A 1 0.45 -28.62 -32.82
C MET A 1 0.72 -28.14 -31.41
N PRO A 2 1.86 -27.48 -31.13
CA PRO A 2 2.07 -26.91 -29.81
C PRO A 2 0.98 -25.85 -29.54
N PRO A 3 0.55 -25.67 -28.28
CA PRO A 3 -0.44 -24.64 -27.95
C PRO A 3 0.11 -23.30 -28.43
N GLY A 4 -0.66 -22.59 -29.26
CA GLY A 4 -0.24 -21.30 -29.81
C GLY A 4 0.18 -20.37 -28.68
N THR A 5 1.42 -19.88 -28.72
CA THR A 5 1.91 -18.88 -27.80
C THR A 5 0.98 -17.68 -27.85
N ALA A 6 0.30 -17.41 -26.74
CA ALA A 6 -0.64 -16.30 -26.63
C ALA A 6 0.10 -15.01 -27.01
N ARG A 7 -0.32 -14.38 -28.11
CA ARG A 7 0.28 -13.12 -28.56
C ARG A 7 -0.06 -12.02 -27.56
N TYR A 8 0.89 -11.14 -27.32
CA TYR A 8 0.68 -9.94 -26.51
C TYR A 8 -0.52 -9.15 -27.04
N SER A 9 -1.42 -8.78 -26.13
CA SER A 9 -2.56 -7.92 -26.41
C SER A 9 -2.76 -6.93 -25.26
N ILE A 10 -3.11 -5.71 -25.63
CA ILE A 10 -3.32 -4.59 -24.71
C ILE A 10 -4.63 -4.76 -23.94
N PHE A 11 -5.62 -5.39 -24.57
CA PHE A 11 -6.99 -5.51 -24.04
C PHE A 11 -7.27 -6.83 -23.33
N SER A 12 -6.46 -7.86 -23.55
CA SER A 12 -6.56 -9.11 -22.80
C SER A 12 -5.62 -9.10 -21.59
N PRO A 13 -6.00 -9.74 -20.48
CA PRO A 13 -5.09 -9.99 -19.36
C PRO A 13 -3.82 -10.70 -19.85
N PRO A 14 -2.62 -10.11 -19.70
CA PRO A 14 -1.38 -10.78 -20.03
C PRO A 14 -0.97 -11.69 -18.87
N SER A 15 -0.19 -12.71 -19.20
CA SER A 15 0.50 -13.54 -18.20
C SER A 15 1.89 -12.97 -17.92
N LEU A 16 2.31 -12.92 -16.66
CA LEU A 16 3.69 -12.61 -16.27
C LEU A 16 4.69 -13.59 -16.83
N SER A 17 4.27 -14.81 -17.14
CA SER A 17 5.13 -15.79 -17.82
C SER A 17 5.55 -15.34 -19.23
N LEU A 18 4.85 -14.38 -19.82
CA LEU A 18 5.22 -13.78 -21.12
C LEU A 18 6.22 -12.62 -20.96
N SER A 19 6.54 -12.21 -19.73
CA SER A 19 7.49 -11.13 -19.48
C SER A 19 8.91 -11.60 -19.79
N GLU A 20 9.61 -10.81 -20.60
CA GLU A 20 11.03 -10.98 -20.87
C GLU A 20 11.93 -10.40 -19.77
N LEU A 21 11.34 -9.67 -18.81
CA LEU A 21 12.07 -9.12 -17.68
C LEU A 21 12.56 -10.23 -16.75
N ILE A 22 13.79 -10.07 -16.27
CA ILE A 22 14.36 -10.94 -15.24
C ILE A 22 13.71 -10.59 -13.91
N LYS A 23 13.19 -11.61 -13.21
CA LYS A 23 12.71 -11.51 -11.83
C LYS A 23 13.84 -11.87 -10.87
N THR A 24 14.29 -10.91 -10.09
CA THR A 24 15.14 -11.13 -8.91
C THR A 24 14.26 -11.03 -7.66
N THR A 25 14.39 -11.99 -6.74
CA THR A 25 13.61 -12.01 -5.50
C THR A 25 14.55 -11.79 -4.32
N LEU A 26 14.20 -10.83 -3.48
CA LEU A 26 14.79 -10.61 -2.17
C LEU A 26 13.79 -11.14 -1.15
N ASP A 27 14.22 -12.13 -0.38
CA ASP A 27 13.41 -12.71 0.69
C ASP A 27 13.39 -11.82 1.94
N HIS A 28 12.68 -12.28 2.96
CA HIS A 28 12.65 -11.67 4.29
C HIS A 28 14.05 -11.44 4.87
N ASP A 29 14.93 -12.46 4.91
CA ASP A 29 16.31 -12.32 5.40
C ASP A 29 17.10 -11.21 4.70
N SER A 30 16.97 -11.12 3.37
CA SER A 30 17.60 -10.05 2.60
C SER A 30 17.05 -8.67 3.00
N THR A 31 15.76 -8.58 3.28
CA THR A 31 15.08 -7.35 3.69
C THR A 31 15.49 -6.94 5.09
N ASP A 32 15.56 -7.88 6.03
CA ASP A 32 15.99 -7.63 7.42
C ASP A 32 17.44 -7.12 7.46
N MET A 33 18.33 -7.74 6.69
CA MET A 33 19.70 -7.24 6.54
C MET A 33 19.74 -5.81 5.97
N LEU A 34 18.83 -5.44 5.05
CA LEU A 34 18.77 -4.06 4.54
C LEU A 34 18.28 -3.09 5.63
N ILE A 35 17.33 -3.50 6.47
CA ILE A 35 16.84 -2.72 7.62
C ILE A 35 17.96 -2.50 8.63
N GLU A 36 18.66 -3.55 9.02
CA GLU A 36 19.83 -3.47 9.92
C GLU A 36 20.87 -2.47 9.37
N LYS A 37 21.23 -2.61 8.09
CA LYS A 37 22.16 -1.68 7.43
C LYS A 37 21.64 -0.24 7.43
N TRP A 38 20.35 -0.03 7.20
CA TRP A 38 19.76 1.30 7.21
C TRP A 38 19.84 1.93 8.61
N LEU A 39 19.56 1.15 9.65
CA LEU A 39 19.69 1.57 11.06
C LEU A 39 21.15 1.88 11.42
N GLU A 40 22.12 1.11 10.95
CA GLU A 40 23.56 1.36 11.17
C GLU A 40 24.04 2.67 10.53
N HIS A 41 23.64 2.93 9.28
CA HIS A 41 24.03 4.15 8.55
C HIS A 41 23.46 5.43 9.18
N ARG A 42 22.39 5.31 9.97
CA ARG A 42 21.72 6.43 10.64
C ARG A 42 22.56 7.10 11.73
N ASN A 43 23.49 6.38 12.34
CA ASN A 43 24.29 6.86 13.48
C ASN A 43 25.27 8.02 13.12
N ILE A 44 25.21 8.57 11.90
CA ILE A 44 26.16 9.55 11.35
C ILE A 44 25.58 11.00 11.33
N GLY A 45 24.31 11.21 11.69
CA GLY A 45 23.74 12.53 11.99
C GLY A 45 22.76 13.09 10.94
N HIS A 46 21.66 13.66 11.43
CA HIS A 46 20.52 14.24 10.69
C HIS A 46 19.77 13.28 9.76
N ASP A 47 19.12 12.27 10.36
CA ASP A 47 18.14 11.46 9.64
C ASP A 47 16.78 12.16 9.62
N ALA A 48 16.41 12.71 8.46
CA ALA A 48 15.12 13.34 8.24
C ALA A 48 13.95 12.39 8.53
N TYR A 49 14.14 11.07 8.34
CA TYR A 49 13.12 10.07 8.68
C TYR A 49 12.93 9.96 10.18
N TYR A 50 14.00 9.90 10.97
CA TYR A 50 13.93 9.90 12.43
C TYR A 50 13.18 11.14 12.96
N GLU A 51 13.57 12.33 12.52
CA GLU A 51 12.93 13.57 12.93
C GLU A 51 11.45 13.59 12.52
N TRP A 52 11.12 13.10 11.32
CA TRP A 52 9.73 12.96 10.92
C TRP A 52 8.95 11.99 11.80
N PHE A 53 9.48 10.81 12.12
CA PHE A 53 8.81 9.85 13.00
C PHE A 53 8.57 10.42 14.40
N LYS A 54 9.56 11.15 14.93
CA LYS A 54 9.44 11.84 16.22
C LYS A 54 8.36 12.92 16.17
N CYS A 55 8.36 13.77 15.15
CA CYS A 55 7.32 14.78 14.93
C CYS A 55 5.94 14.14 14.76
N ALA A 56 5.83 13.07 13.96
CA ALA A 56 4.58 12.35 13.73
C ALA A 56 4.03 11.71 15.01
N HIS A 57 4.90 11.21 15.89
CA HIS A 57 4.53 10.72 17.22
C HIS A 57 3.98 11.84 18.13
N GLU A 58 4.63 13.01 18.13
CA GLU A 58 4.26 14.14 18.99
C GLU A 58 2.97 14.84 18.52
N ARG A 59 2.51 14.59 17.29
CA ARG A 59 1.23 15.12 16.81
C ARG A 59 0.09 14.54 17.63
N LYS A 60 -0.67 15.43 18.26
CA LYS A 60 -1.95 15.05 18.84
C LYS A 60 -2.85 14.57 17.70
N PRO A 61 -3.37 13.32 17.75
CA PRO A 61 -4.32 12.89 16.75
C PRO A 61 -5.50 13.87 16.79
N ALA A 62 -5.80 14.49 15.64
CA ALA A 62 -7.10 15.14 15.50
C ALA A 62 -8.16 14.08 15.85
N GLN A 63 -9.24 14.49 16.51
CA GLN A 63 -10.30 13.56 16.98
C GLN A 63 -10.90 12.67 15.86
N SER A 64 -10.51 12.88 14.59
CA SER A 64 -10.99 12.22 13.39
C SER A 64 -9.96 11.43 12.56
N SER A 65 -8.65 11.41 12.88
CA SER A 65 -7.69 10.70 12.00
C SER A 65 -7.74 9.18 12.23
N ASN A 66 -8.24 8.46 11.22
CA ASN A 66 -8.36 6.99 11.25
C ASN A 66 -7.02 6.27 11.05
N GLN A 67 -5.96 6.98 10.69
CA GLN A 67 -4.61 6.44 10.62
C GLN A 67 -3.76 7.06 11.75
N LEU A 68 -2.73 6.35 12.21
CA LEU A 68 -1.84 6.78 13.28
C LEU A 68 -0.45 6.13 13.13
N VAL A 69 0.61 6.87 13.47
CA VAL A 69 1.94 6.33 13.76
C VAL A 69 2.20 6.55 15.25
N ALA A 70 2.56 5.49 15.97
CA ALA A 70 2.73 5.53 17.43
C ALA A 70 4.07 4.92 17.84
N TRP A 71 4.84 5.64 18.65
CA TRP A 71 6.09 5.18 19.21
C TRP A 71 6.23 5.73 20.64
N ASN A 72 5.87 4.92 21.63
CA ASN A 72 5.73 5.39 23.02
C ASN A 72 6.80 4.86 23.99
N LYS A 73 7.48 3.77 23.63
CA LYS A 73 8.49 3.11 24.47
C LYS A 73 9.58 2.49 23.61
N GLY A 74 10.74 2.27 24.24
CA GLY A 74 11.87 1.61 23.61
C GLY A 74 12.62 2.52 22.65
N GLU A 75 13.69 1.97 22.08
CA GLU A 75 14.55 2.66 21.12
C GLU A 75 13.84 2.83 19.77
N PHE A 76 14.37 3.73 18.94
CA PHE A 76 13.85 3.98 17.60
C PHE A 76 14.29 2.88 16.62
N ILE A 77 13.57 1.77 16.69
CA ILE A 77 13.69 0.57 15.87
C ILE A 77 12.28 0.15 15.40
N PRO A 78 12.15 -0.52 14.23
CA PRO A 78 10.85 -0.85 13.62
C PRO A 78 9.90 -1.62 14.55
N GLU A 79 10.43 -2.42 15.46
CA GLU A 79 9.70 -3.23 16.43
C GLU A 79 8.91 -2.38 17.43
N ASN A 80 9.38 -1.16 17.71
CA ASN A 80 8.79 -0.26 18.69
C ASN A 80 7.88 0.80 18.06
N ILE A 81 7.87 0.89 16.73
CA ILE A 81 7.06 1.84 15.97
C ILE A 81 5.84 1.09 15.46
N PHE A 82 4.64 1.60 15.77
CA PHE A 82 3.38 0.99 15.38
C PHE A 82 2.66 1.87 14.36
N CYS A 83 2.09 1.24 13.35
CA CYS A 83 1.24 1.90 12.36
C CYS A 83 -0.17 1.33 12.42
N ARG A 84 -1.16 2.23 12.34
CA ARG A 84 -2.52 1.82 12.11
C ARG A 84 -2.72 1.48 10.65
N THR A 85 -3.23 0.28 10.38
CA THR A 85 -3.38 -0.22 9.02
C THR A 85 -4.59 0.39 8.33
N VAL A 86 -4.46 0.67 7.03
CA VAL A 86 -5.53 1.29 6.23
C VAL A 86 -6.65 0.30 5.88
N ASP A 87 -6.35 -1.00 5.87
CA ASP A 87 -7.27 -2.07 5.46
C ASP A 87 -8.03 -2.69 6.64
N THR A 88 -7.37 -2.89 7.78
CA THR A 88 -7.95 -3.58 8.95
C THR A 88 -8.09 -2.71 10.20
N GLY A 89 -7.58 -1.47 10.19
CA GLY A 89 -7.64 -0.56 11.33
C GLY A 89 -6.85 -1.04 12.56
N ARG A 90 -6.12 -2.16 12.45
CA ARG A 90 -5.28 -2.71 13.52
C ARG A 90 -4.08 -1.79 13.72
N LEU A 91 -3.58 -1.73 14.96
CA LEU A 91 -2.33 -1.07 15.31
C LEU A 91 -1.26 -2.15 15.46
N ILE A 92 -0.37 -2.24 14.46
CA ILE A 92 0.65 -3.30 14.35
C ILE A 92 2.06 -2.70 14.28
N PRO A 93 3.11 -3.41 14.70
CA PRO A 93 4.49 -2.93 14.59
C PRO A 93 4.93 -2.78 13.12
N LEU A 94 5.89 -1.89 12.87
CA LEU A 94 6.54 -1.71 11.56
C LEU A 94 7.51 -2.85 11.23
N ASP A 95 8.03 -3.54 12.25
CA ASP A 95 8.80 -4.76 12.09
C ASP A 95 7.92 -5.88 11.51
N ARG A 96 7.83 -5.85 10.18
CA ARG A 96 7.06 -6.78 9.36
C ARG A 96 7.94 -7.07 8.17
N THR A 97 8.34 -8.33 8.04
CA THR A 97 9.14 -8.74 6.89
C THR A 97 8.26 -8.87 5.65
N TRP A 98 8.89 -8.79 4.48
CA TRP A 98 8.23 -8.99 3.20
C TRP A 98 9.20 -9.58 2.18
N THR A 99 8.64 -10.09 1.09
CA THR A 99 9.40 -10.52 -0.08
C THR A 99 9.32 -9.44 -1.15
N THR A 100 10.45 -8.99 -1.68
CA THR A 100 10.50 -8.02 -2.78
C THR A 100 10.82 -8.72 -4.10
N HIS A 101 9.93 -8.55 -5.09
CA HIS A 101 10.13 -9.03 -6.45
C HIS A 101 10.52 -7.86 -7.36
N VAL A 102 11.78 -7.87 -7.81
CA VAL A 102 12.34 -6.85 -8.68
C VAL A 102 12.43 -7.38 -10.11
N TYR A 103 11.62 -6.80 -10.99
CA TYR A 103 11.62 -7.08 -12.43
C TYR A 103 12.51 -6.06 -13.13
N HIS A 104 13.52 -6.53 -13.86
CA HIS A 104 14.48 -5.66 -14.52
C HIS A 104 14.92 -6.21 -15.88
N HIS A 105 15.44 -5.33 -16.73
CA HIS A 105 15.98 -5.73 -18.02
C HIS A 105 17.26 -6.59 -17.86
N HIS A 106 17.52 -7.51 -18.79
CA HIS A 106 18.66 -8.42 -18.72
C HIS A 106 20.02 -7.70 -18.74
N SER A 107 20.09 -6.54 -19.39
CA SER A 107 21.29 -5.70 -19.45
C SER A 107 21.81 -5.27 -18.06
N MET A 108 20.94 -5.18 -17.04
CA MET A 108 21.38 -4.88 -15.67
C MET A 108 22.13 -6.05 -15.04
N LYS A 109 21.72 -7.29 -15.34
CA LYS A 109 22.40 -8.50 -14.88
C LYS A 109 23.78 -8.65 -15.55
N GLU A 110 23.86 -8.35 -16.84
CA GLU A 110 25.13 -8.36 -17.60
C GLU A 110 26.15 -7.39 -17.01
N ARG A 111 25.69 -6.23 -16.52
CA ARG A 111 26.50 -5.24 -15.81
C ARG A 111 26.82 -5.61 -14.35
N LYS A 112 26.37 -6.78 -13.88
CA LYS A 112 26.51 -7.26 -12.49
C LYS A 112 25.95 -6.28 -11.46
N LEU A 113 24.90 -5.53 -11.82
CA LEU A 113 24.23 -4.62 -10.89
C LEU A 113 23.38 -5.44 -9.91
N SER A 114 23.68 -5.31 -8.62
CA SER A 114 22.85 -5.88 -7.56
C SER A 114 21.51 -5.14 -7.49
N MET A 115 20.42 -5.86 -7.17
CA MET A 115 19.10 -5.25 -6.92
C MET A 115 18.95 -4.76 -5.47
N MET A 116 19.87 -5.12 -4.57
CA MET A 116 19.86 -4.65 -3.18
C MET A 116 19.90 -3.11 -3.07
N PRO A 117 20.75 -2.38 -3.82
CA PRO A 117 20.73 -0.92 -3.81
C PRO A 117 19.38 -0.34 -4.23
N VAL A 118 18.69 -0.94 -5.21
CA VAL A 118 17.36 -0.47 -5.64
C VAL A 118 16.36 -0.50 -4.48
N VAL A 119 16.34 -1.60 -3.72
CA VAL A 119 15.44 -1.75 -2.58
C VAL A 119 15.88 -0.89 -1.41
N PHE A 120 17.18 -0.83 -1.12
CA PHE A 120 17.75 0.02 -0.06
C PHE A 120 17.42 1.50 -0.27
N THR A 121 17.44 1.97 -1.52
CA THR A 121 17.12 3.34 -1.89
C THR A 121 15.68 3.75 -1.56
N MET A 122 14.73 2.81 -1.53
CA MET A 122 13.32 3.06 -1.22
C MET A 122 12.90 2.44 0.12
N LEU A 123 13.86 1.98 0.93
CA LEU A 123 13.57 1.15 2.09
C LEU A 123 12.63 1.85 3.10
N PRO A 124 12.81 3.13 3.45
CA PRO A 124 11.89 3.83 4.35
C PRO A 124 10.45 3.84 3.86
N GLU A 125 10.24 4.13 2.57
CA GLU A 125 8.92 4.13 1.95
C GLU A 125 8.32 2.73 1.90
N LEU A 126 9.12 1.71 1.60
CA LEU A 126 8.69 0.31 1.58
C LEU A 126 8.26 -0.19 2.97
N MET A 127 9.03 0.13 4.00
CA MET A 127 8.69 -0.21 5.39
C MET A 127 7.37 0.40 5.81
N LEU A 128 7.15 1.68 5.48
CA LEU A 128 5.88 2.35 5.76
C LEU A 128 4.73 1.75 4.97
N LEU A 129 4.89 1.60 3.65
CA LEU A 129 3.85 1.03 2.80
C LEU A 129 3.48 -0.39 3.22
N ARG A 130 4.46 -1.21 3.62
CA ARG A 130 4.24 -2.53 4.22
C ARG A 130 3.52 -2.42 5.55
N GLY A 131 4.01 -1.60 6.47
CA GLY A 131 3.46 -1.48 7.82
C GLY A 131 2.05 -0.90 7.86
N MET A 132 1.65 -0.13 6.86
CA MET A 132 0.30 0.42 6.72
C MET A 132 -0.73 -0.59 6.19
N HIS A 133 -0.32 -1.75 5.70
CA HIS A 133 -1.22 -2.76 5.16
C HIS A 133 -1.09 -4.06 5.95
N ASP A 134 -2.15 -4.49 6.61
CA ASP A 134 -2.16 -5.76 7.31
C ASP A 134 -2.11 -6.93 6.32
N THR A 135 -2.90 -6.81 5.25
CA THR A 135 -3.15 -7.90 4.30
C THR A 135 -2.69 -7.59 2.87
N GLY A 136 -2.14 -8.61 2.20
CA GLY A 136 -1.84 -8.56 0.77
C GLY A 136 -0.66 -7.67 0.41
N CYS A 137 0.25 -7.43 1.36
CA CYS A 137 1.46 -6.65 1.19
C CYS A 137 2.74 -7.44 1.57
N ASP A 138 2.64 -8.75 1.80
CA ASP A 138 3.80 -9.62 2.05
C ASP A 138 4.69 -9.80 0.82
N GLU A 139 4.14 -9.49 -0.37
CA GLU A 139 4.86 -9.47 -1.63
C GLU A 139 4.82 -8.04 -2.21
N ILE A 140 5.98 -7.44 -2.40
CA ILE A 140 6.15 -6.12 -3.01
C ILE A 140 6.72 -6.27 -4.42
N TYR A 141 6.16 -5.52 -5.36
CA TYR A 141 6.49 -5.64 -6.79
C TYR A 141 7.10 -4.34 -7.32
N ILE A 142 8.30 -4.45 -7.88
CA ILE A 142 9.08 -3.32 -8.42
C ILE A 142 9.47 -3.63 -9.87
N ILE A 143 9.20 -2.71 -10.79
CA ILE A 143 9.69 -2.76 -12.16
C ILE A 143 10.77 -1.68 -12.32
N VAL A 144 11.99 -2.08 -12.67
CA VAL A 144 13.13 -1.17 -12.86
C VAL A 144 13.20 -0.72 -14.32
N THR A 145 13.33 0.59 -14.52
CA THR A 145 13.38 1.26 -15.82
C THR A 145 14.46 2.34 -15.86
N ASP A 146 14.75 2.87 -17.04
CA ASP A 146 15.54 4.09 -17.26
C ASP A 146 14.69 5.28 -17.72
N LEU A 147 13.37 5.29 -17.42
CA LEU A 147 12.50 6.37 -17.84
C LEU A 147 12.92 7.70 -17.20
N LYS A 148 13.02 8.74 -18.03
CA LYS A 148 13.19 10.13 -17.61
C LYS A 148 11.88 10.69 -17.06
N ARG A 149 11.95 11.84 -16.38
CA ARG A 149 10.79 12.49 -15.73
C ARG A 149 9.54 12.58 -16.63
N LYS A 150 9.70 13.12 -17.85
CA LYS A 150 8.59 13.26 -18.82
C LYS A 150 8.03 11.91 -19.28
N GLU A 151 8.90 10.92 -19.49
CA GLU A 151 8.52 9.57 -19.91
C GLU A 151 7.76 8.87 -18.78
N MET A 152 8.19 9.05 -17.52
CA MET A 152 7.50 8.56 -16.33
C MET A 152 6.10 9.18 -16.19
N ASP A 153 5.96 10.50 -16.41
CA ASP A 153 4.65 11.17 -16.39
C ASP A 153 3.72 10.59 -17.48
N ASP A 154 4.20 10.46 -18.72
CA ASP A 154 3.41 9.91 -19.84
C ASP A 154 2.98 8.45 -19.60
N VAL A 155 3.90 7.61 -19.09
CA VAL A 155 3.63 6.21 -18.76
C VAL A 155 2.64 6.09 -17.60
N THR A 156 2.75 6.97 -16.60
CA THR A 156 1.82 7.05 -15.46
C THR A 156 0.40 7.35 -15.93
N GLU A 157 0.23 8.34 -16.80
CA GLU A 157 -1.08 8.70 -17.34
C GLU A 157 -1.66 7.60 -18.24
N TYR A 158 -0.82 6.92 -19.03
CA TYR A 158 -1.26 5.73 -19.76
C TYR A 158 -1.75 4.63 -18.82
N PHE A 159 -1.03 4.34 -17.73
CA PHE A 159 -1.45 3.28 -16.81
C PHE A 159 -2.76 3.61 -16.09
N LYS A 160 -3.00 4.87 -15.74
CA LYS A 160 -4.31 5.33 -15.25
C LYS A 160 -5.41 5.13 -16.30
N LEU A 161 -5.13 5.48 -17.56
CA LEU A 161 -6.07 5.34 -18.68
C LEU A 161 -6.44 3.86 -18.92
N VAL A 162 -5.46 2.98 -19.11
CA VAL A 162 -5.71 1.56 -19.40
C VAL A 162 -6.35 0.85 -18.20
N SER A 163 -5.94 1.18 -16.98
CA SER A 163 -6.49 0.55 -15.77
C SER A 163 -7.95 0.92 -15.54
N LYS A 164 -8.32 2.18 -15.79
CA LYS A 164 -9.70 2.66 -15.64
C LYS A 164 -10.67 2.04 -16.66
N HIS A 165 -10.19 1.71 -17.87
CA HIS A 165 -11.05 1.37 -19.00
C HIS A 165 -10.95 -0.09 -19.48
N CYS A 166 -9.87 -0.80 -19.18
CA CYS A 166 -9.66 -2.18 -19.65
C CYS A 166 -9.68 -3.22 -18.53
N PHE A 167 -9.46 -2.84 -17.27
CA PHE A 167 -9.48 -3.81 -16.18
C PHE A 167 -10.91 -4.15 -15.76
N GLY A 168 -11.26 -5.43 -15.88
CA GLY A 168 -12.52 -6.01 -15.39
C GLY A 168 -13.79 -5.49 -16.04
N THR A 169 -13.71 -4.63 -17.05
CA THR A 169 -14.86 -4.01 -17.72
C THR A 169 -14.69 -4.07 -19.24
N GLY A 170 -15.80 -4.06 -19.97
CA GLY A 170 -15.75 -3.91 -21.43
C GLY A 170 -15.29 -2.50 -21.78
N CYS A 171 -14.25 -2.38 -22.59
CA CYS A 171 -13.76 -1.09 -23.05
C CYS A 171 -14.68 -0.57 -24.18
N LYS A 172 -14.99 0.73 -24.18
CA LYS A 172 -15.76 1.33 -25.28
C LYS A 172 -14.85 1.45 -26.51
N PRO A 173 -15.35 1.25 -27.75
CA PRO A 173 -14.51 1.34 -28.95
C PRO A 173 -13.70 2.66 -29.07
N SER A 174 -14.32 3.79 -28.71
CA SER A 174 -13.62 5.09 -28.71
C SER A 174 -12.48 5.18 -27.70
N MET A 175 -12.58 4.47 -26.58
CA MET A 175 -11.52 4.38 -25.58
C MET A 175 -10.45 3.36 -25.99
N GLU A 176 -10.82 2.27 -26.64
CA GLU A 176 -9.86 1.31 -27.22
C GLU A 176 -8.95 2.00 -28.23
N GLU A 177 -9.53 2.78 -29.16
CA GLU A 177 -8.74 3.53 -30.14
C GLU A 177 -7.77 4.52 -29.48
N ARG A 178 -8.23 5.24 -28.44
CA ARG A 178 -7.38 6.15 -27.68
C ARG A 178 -6.23 5.41 -26.98
N ILE A 179 -6.52 4.27 -26.36
CA ILE A 179 -5.51 3.46 -25.67
C ILE A 179 -4.47 2.91 -26.65
N LEU A 180 -4.91 2.40 -27.81
CA LEU A 180 -4.01 1.97 -28.87
C LEU A 180 -3.10 3.11 -29.35
N ARG A 181 -3.66 4.30 -29.56
CA ARG A 181 -2.90 5.47 -29.99
C ARG A 181 -1.84 5.87 -28.97
N GLU A 182 -2.20 5.95 -27.69
CA GLU A 182 -1.23 6.26 -26.62
C GLU A 182 -0.18 5.16 -26.47
N HIS A 183 -0.57 3.88 -26.56
CA HIS A 183 0.36 2.77 -26.52
C HIS A 183 1.39 2.83 -27.66
N MET A 184 0.93 3.07 -28.89
CA MET A 184 1.81 3.23 -30.04
C MET A 184 2.72 4.45 -29.89
N ARG A 185 2.18 5.61 -29.45
CA ARG A 185 2.97 6.83 -29.21
C ARG A 185 4.09 6.59 -28.21
N LEU A 186 3.78 5.95 -27.07
CA LEU A 186 4.75 5.60 -26.04
C LEU A 186 5.77 4.59 -26.55
N SER A 187 5.32 3.53 -27.23
CA SER A 187 6.20 2.53 -27.84
C SER A 187 7.22 3.16 -28.79
N HIS A 188 6.78 4.04 -29.69
CA HIS A 188 7.66 4.73 -30.63
C HIS A 188 8.60 5.72 -29.92
N THR A 189 8.08 6.48 -28.95
CA THR A 189 8.87 7.48 -28.23
C THR A 189 9.97 6.82 -27.42
N LEU A 190 9.64 5.80 -26.61
CA LEU A 190 10.61 5.10 -25.78
C LEU A 190 11.62 4.29 -26.61
N LEU A 191 11.18 3.73 -27.75
CA LEU A 191 12.09 3.08 -28.68
C LEU A 191 13.10 4.08 -29.28
N HIS A 192 12.63 5.28 -29.68
CA HIS A 192 13.51 6.32 -30.22
C HIS A 192 14.50 6.84 -29.18
N GLN A 193 14.07 6.94 -27.92
CA GLN A 193 14.93 7.29 -26.78
C GLN A 193 15.83 6.15 -26.31
N ARG A 194 15.69 4.95 -26.88
CA ARG A 194 16.41 3.72 -26.51
C ARG A 194 16.25 3.35 -25.04
N CYS A 195 15.07 3.59 -24.48
CA CYS A 195 14.74 3.22 -23.10
C CYS A 195 14.73 1.69 -22.95
N THR A 196 15.20 1.24 -21.80
CA THR A 196 15.26 -0.15 -21.37
C THR A 196 14.65 -0.30 -19.97
N PRO A 197 13.63 -1.16 -19.78
CA PRO A 197 12.93 -1.94 -20.81
C PRO A 197 12.14 -1.09 -21.82
N CYS A 198 11.82 -1.66 -22.98
CA CYS A 198 10.94 -0.98 -23.94
C CYS A 198 9.50 -0.94 -23.42
N PHE A 199 8.68 -0.02 -23.94
CA PHE A 199 7.32 0.19 -23.42
C PHE A 199 6.45 -1.08 -23.37
N PRO A 200 6.40 -1.93 -24.43
CA PRO A 200 5.65 -3.18 -24.37
C PRO A 200 6.07 -4.13 -23.25
N GLN A 201 7.37 -4.19 -22.91
CA GLN A 201 7.87 -5.00 -21.80
C GLN A 201 7.39 -4.46 -20.45
N ILE A 202 7.43 -3.13 -20.27
CA ILE A 202 6.93 -2.46 -19.06
C ILE A 202 5.41 -2.69 -18.93
N ASP A 203 4.64 -2.47 -20.00
CA ASP A 203 3.18 -2.65 -20.00
C ASP A 203 2.78 -4.10 -19.71
N LEU A 204 3.46 -5.08 -20.32
CA LEU A 204 3.20 -6.50 -20.08
C LEU A 204 3.46 -6.86 -18.63
N ALA A 205 4.63 -6.51 -18.08
CA ALA A 205 4.98 -6.81 -16.70
C ALA A 205 4.02 -6.12 -15.71
N MET A 206 3.74 -4.82 -15.91
CA MET A 206 2.83 -4.06 -15.06
C MET A 206 1.43 -4.68 -15.05
N ARG A 207 0.82 -4.90 -16.22
CA ARG A 207 -0.52 -5.51 -16.28
C ARG A 207 -0.52 -6.95 -15.78
N GLY A 208 0.51 -7.74 -16.06
CA GLY A 208 0.64 -9.11 -15.57
C GLY A 208 0.63 -9.16 -14.03
N ILE A 209 1.40 -8.29 -13.37
CA ILE A 209 1.41 -8.16 -11.90
C ILE A 209 0.02 -7.80 -11.39
N LEU A 210 -0.64 -6.81 -12.01
CA LEU A 210 -1.96 -6.38 -11.58
C LEU A 210 -3.03 -7.48 -11.71
N TYR A 211 -2.96 -8.31 -12.75
CA TYR A 211 -3.93 -9.39 -12.98
C TYR A 211 -3.67 -10.64 -12.12
N GLU A 212 -2.42 -11.10 -12.08
CA GLU A 212 -2.06 -12.35 -11.40
C GLU A 212 -1.86 -12.17 -9.91
N LYS A 213 -1.22 -11.07 -9.50
CA LYS A 213 -0.76 -10.86 -8.12
C LYS A 213 -1.67 -9.94 -7.33
N ARG A 214 -2.41 -9.07 -8.03
CA ARG A 214 -3.42 -8.17 -7.44
C ARG A 214 -2.91 -7.39 -6.21
N PRO A 215 -1.72 -6.79 -6.26
CA PRO A 215 -1.10 -6.17 -5.08
C PRO A 215 -1.84 -4.90 -4.63
N ARG A 216 -1.55 -4.42 -3.42
CA ARG A 216 -2.06 -3.13 -2.92
C ARG A 216 -1.45 -1.95 -3.69
N PHE A 217 -0.16 -2.06 -3.99
CA PHE A 217 0.57 -1.12 -4.83
C PHE A 217 1.66 -1.83 -5.66
N VAL A 218 2.12 -1.16 -6.72
CA VAL A 218 3.27 -1.57 -7.55
C VAL A 218 4.16 -0.36 -7.75
N ILE A 219 5.47 -0.56 -7.79
CA ILE A 219 6.43 0.53 -7.98
C ILE A 219 7.07 0.43 -9.37
N LEU A 220 7.06 1.55 -10.09
CA LEU A 220 7.86 1.74 -11.29
C LEU A 220 9.08 2.58 -10.91
N PHE A 221 10.21 1.91 -10.71
CA PHE A 221 11.45 2.51 -10.28
C PHE A 221 12.27 2.99 -11.47
N SER A 222 12.72 4.24 -11.43
CA SER A 222 13.70 4.76 -12.39
C SER A 222 15.05 4.92 -11.71
N HIS A 223 16.09 4.34 -12.30
CA HIS A 223 17.47 4.53 -11.82
C HIS A 223 18.13 5.80 -12.38
N GLN A 224 17.40 6.60 -13.16
CA GLN A 224 17.89 7.88 -13.67
C GLN A 224 17.84 8.94 -12.55
N THR A 225 18.98 9.56 -12.25
CA THR A 225 19.10 10.58 -11.19
C THR A 225 18.29 11.85 -11.43
N THR A 226 17.89 12.10 -12.68
CA THR A 226 17.05 13.24 -13.08
C THR A 226 15.56 12.90 -13.15
N SER A 227 15.20 11.64 -12.85
CA SER A 227 13.83 11.15 -12.85
C SER A 227 13.34 10.93 -11.42
N TYR A 228 12.11 10.44 -11.31
CA TYR A 228 11.52 9.99 -10.06
C TYR A 228 10.94 8.58 -10.27
N SER A 229 10.71 7.87 -9.18
CA SER A 229 10.03 6.57 -9.15
C SER A 229 8.58 6.76 -8.77
N GLN A 230 7.68 6.00 -9.40
CA GLN A 230 6.23 6.14 -9.21
C GLN A 230 5.65 4.95 -8.44
N ILE A 231 4.96 5.23 -7.34
CA ILE A 231 4.11 4.25 -6.66
C ILE A 231 2.72 4.29 -7.30
N PHE A 232 2.20 3.14 -7.71
CA PHE A 232 0.85 2.98 -8.23
C PHE A 232 -0.02 2.23 -7.24
N PHE A 233 -1.03 2.89 -6.69
CA PHE A 233 -2.00 2.25 -5.79
C PHE A 233 -3.13 1.64 -6.61
N THR A 234 -3.52 0.40 -6.28
CA THR A 234 -4.59 -0.30 -7.03
C THR A 234 -5.99 0.14 -6.61
N HIS A 235 -6.13 0.81 -5.47
CA HIS A 235 -7.39 1.34 -4.95
C HIS A 235 -7.16 2.59 -4.08
N PRO A 236 -8.10 3.56 -4.04
CA PRO A 236 -7.99 4.75 -3.18
C PRO A 236 -7.79 4.44 -1.68
N SER A 237 -8.40 3.37 -1.18
CA SER A 237 -8.28 2.97 0.24
C SER A 237 -6.91 2.41 0.63
N TYR A 238 -5.98 2.24 -0.32
CA TYR A 238 -4.60 1.82 -0.04
C TYR A 238 -3.65 3.00 0.04
N VAL A 239 -4.16 4.21 -0.19
CA VAL A 239 -3.37 5.43 -0.15
C VAL A 239 -3.22 5.88 1.31
N PRO A 240 -2.01 6.23 1.75
CA PRO A 240 -1.76 6.81 3.08
C PRO A 240 -2.55 8.10 3.31
N ASP A 241 -2.87 8.36 4.57
CA ASP A 241 -3.60 9.55 5.02
C ASP A 241 -2.71 10.80 4.99
N GLU A 242 -3.19 11.88 4.38
CA GLU A 242 -2.41 13.11 4.23
C GLU A 242 -2.09 13.76 5.58
N ASP A 243 -2.95 13.62 6.59
CA ASP A 243 -2.75 14.25 7.91
C ASP A 243 -1.45 13.76 8.60
N ILE A 244 -1.03 12.53 8.29
CA ILE A 244 0.19 11.93 8.83
C ILE A 244 1.39 12.22 7.94
N PHE A 245 1.21 12.14 6.63
CA PHE A 245 2.32 12.10 5.68
C PHE A 245 2.57 13.41 4.93
N TYR A 246 1.83 14.50 5.23
CA TYR A 246 1.99 15.77 4.50
C TYR A 246 3.42 16.32 4.50
N ASP A 247 4.13 16.14 5.61
CA ASP A 247 5.51 16.58 5.84
C ASP A 247 6.50 15.41 5.83
N TYR A 248 6.09 14.26 5.28
CA TYR A 248 7.00 13.13 5.08
C TYR A 248 8.24 13.60 4.32
N PRO A 249 9.46 13.20 4.74
CA PRO A 249 10.69 13.71 4.17
C PRO A 249 10.72 13.49 2.67
N THR A 250 11.17 14.54 1.98
CA THR A 250 11.51 14.46 0.56
C THR A 250 12.93 14.92 0.37
N GLY A 251 13.61 14.26 -0.54
CA GLY A 251 14.96 14.62 -0.90
C GLY A 251 15.58 13.55 -1.77
N CYS A 252 16.66 13.92 -2.42
CA CYS A 252 17.60 12.97 -2.97
C CYS A 252 18.95 13.21 -2.32
N PRO A 253 19.85 12.22 -2.28
CA PRO A 253 21.17 12.36 -1.66
C PRO A 253 22.10 13.35 -2.38
N ASN A 254 21.60 14.07 -3.39
CA ASN A 254 22.36 15.05 -4.14
C ASN A 254 22.43 16.38 -3.36
N PRO A 255 23.61 16.79 -2.87
CA PRO A 255 23.76 18.02 -2.08
C PRO A 255 23.46 19.31 -2.87
N CYS A 256 23.42 19.23 -4.21
CA CYS A 256 23.07 20.35 -5.09
C CYS A 256 21.58 20.40 -5.43
N CYS A 257 20.74 19.55 -4.84
CA CYS A 257 19.32 19.57 -5.15
C CYS A 257 18.58 20.69 -4.44
N LEU A 258 17.82 21.44 -5.22
CA LEU A 258 16.83 22.41 -4.74
C LEU A 258 15.55 21.65 -4.33
N ASP A 259 14.77 22.24 -3.42
CA ASP A 259 13.74 21.63 -2.55
C ASP A 259 12.62 20.75 -3.17
N ASP A 260 12.65 20.44 -4.47
CA ASP A 260 11.66 19.63 -5.20
C ASP A 260 12.23 18.30 -5.77
N CYS A 261 13.32 17.79 -5.20
CA CYS A 261 13.87 16.48 -5.58
C CYS A 261 13.17 15.33 -4.87
N GLU A 262 12.22 14.70 -5.55
CA GLU A 262 11.59 13.46 -5.10
C GLU A 262 12.15 12.28 -5.90
N MET A 263 12.97 11.45 -5.26
CA MET A 263 13.47 10.21 -5.87
C MET A 263 12.35 9.17 -6.04
N ILE A 264 11.38 9.19 -5.13
CA ILE A 264 10.14 8.43 -5.19
C ILE A 264 8.97 9.37 -4.86
N ARG A 265 7.94 9.37 -5.70
CA ARG A 265 6.73 10.18 -5.47
C ARG A 265 5.85 9.50 -4.41
N PHE A 266 6.15 9.78 -3.15
CA PHE A 266 5.32 9.37 -2.03
C PHE A 266 4.06 10.25 -1.94
N PRO A 267 2.86 9.70 -1.69
CA PRO A 267 1.59 10.44 -1.73
C PRO A 267 1.36 11.29 -0.46
N ARG A 268 2.18 12.32 -0.25
CA ARG A 268 2.13 13.20 0.94
C ARG A 268 0.79 13.93 1.10
N ARG A 269 0.15 14.30 0.00
CA ARG A 269 -1.18 14.95 -0.04
C ARG A 269 -2.30 13.93 -0.30
N GLY A 270 -2.10 12.73 0.25
CA GLY A 270 -3.03 11.61 0.16
C GLY A 270 -3.50 11.37 -1.28
N LEU A 271 -4.82 11.25 -1.44
CA LEU A 271 -5.47 10.96 -2.73
C LEU A 271 -5.19 12.00 -3.82
N GLN A 272 -4.91 13.24 -3.46
CA GLN A 272 -4.67 14.31 -4.45
C GLN A 272 -3.35 14.10 -5.18
N SER A 273 -2.32 13.65 -4.46
CA SER A 273 -0.99 13.35 -5.02
C SER A 273 -0.81 11.90 -5.47
N ALA A 274 -1.69 10.98 -5.05
CA ALA A 274 -1.51 9.56 -5.32
C ALA A 274 -1.84 9.17 -6.77
N SER A 275 -0.97 8.35 -7.37
CA SER A 275 -1.25 7.69 -8.65
C SER A 275 -2.09 6.44 -8.44
N VAL A 276 -3.42 6.59 -8.49
CA VAL A 276 -4.37 5.48 -8.28
C VAL A 276 -4.85 4.92 -9.63
N LEU A 277 -4.70 3.61 -9.83
CA LEU A 277 -5.05 2.92 -11.08
C LEU A 277 -6.56 2.64 -11.25
N GLN A 278 -7.37 2.82 -10.20
CA GLN A 278 -8.83 2.61 -10.22
C GLN A 278 -9.25 1.24 -10.81
N ILE A 279 -8.56 0.17 -10.41
CA ILE A 279 -8.79 -1.16 -10.96
C ILE A 279 -10.15 -1.69 -10.50
N LYS A 280 -11.06 -1.88 -11.47
CA LYS A 280 -12.36 -2.53 -11.24
C LYS A 280 -12.18 -4.04 -11.37
N THR A 281 -12.48 -4.78 -10.31
CA THR A 281 -12.49 -6.25 -10.34
C THR A 281 -13.94 -6.72 -10.41
N LYS A 282 -14.21 -7.76 -11.21
CA LYS A 282 -15.56 -8.33 -11.39
C LYS A 282 -16.01 -9.18 -10.20
N GLU A 283 -15.05 -9.78 -9.49
CA GLU A 283 -15.32 -10.33 -8.17
C GLU A 283 -15.87 -9.18 -7.34
N ARG A 284 -16.99 -9.41 -6.63
CA ARG A 284 -17.45 -8.54 -5.56
C ARG A 284 -16.30 -8.40 -4.57
N ARG A 285 -15.32 -7.54 -4.83
CA ARG A 285 -14.45 -7.01 -3.80
C ARG A 285 -15.46 -6.46 -2.81
N ARG A 286 -15.63 -7.16 -1.68
CA ARG A 286 -16.17 -6.56 -0.46
C ARG A 286 -15.56 -5.18 -0.47
N ARG A 287 -16.37 -4.13 -0.63
CA ARG A 287 -15.88 -2.76 -0.77
C ARG A 287 -14.76 -2.64 0.24
N VAL A 288 -13.56 -2.29 -0.20
CA VAL A 288 -12.41 -2.10 0.70
C VAL A 288 -12.75 -0.85 1.50
N ARG A 289 -13.59 -1.06 2.50
CA ARG A 289 -13.90 -0.14 3.57
C ARG A 289 -12.94 -0.58 4.66
N GLY A 290 -12.24 0.39 5.25
CA GLY A 290 -11.49 0.13 6.47
C GLY A 290 -12.42 -0.63 7.41
N LYS A 291 -12.03 -1.86 7.75
CA LYS A 291 -12.74 -2.62 8.77
C LYS A 291 -12.17 -2.19 10.11
N ASP A 292 -13.00 -2.04 11.11
CA ASP A 292 -12.53 -1.95 12.50
C ASP A 292 -12.37 -3.39 12.99
N MET A 293 -11.18 -3.97 12.84
CA MET A 293 -10.92 -5.38 13.21
C MET A 293 -10.47 -5.52 14.66
N CYS A 294 -10.66 -6.70 15.24
CA CYS A 294 -9.96 -7.07 16.47
C CYS A 294 -8.44 -6.91 16.28
N ASN A 295 -7.77 -6.27 17.24
CA ASN A 295 -6.34 -5.94 17.11
C ASN A 295 -5.42 -7.17 17.15
N TRP A 296 -5.86 -8.26 17.77
CA TRP A 296 -5.11 -9.53 17.71
C TRP A 296 -5.09 -10.05 16.26
N ILE A 297 -3.89 -10.22 15.73
CA ILE A 297 -3.65 -10.47 14.30
C ILE A 297 -4.31 -11.76 13.78
N ASP A 298 -4.44 -12.77 14.63
CA ASP A 298 -5.04 -14.07 14.30
C ASP A 298 -6.58 -14.08 14.38
N CYS A 299 -7.22 -12.94 14.67
CA CYS A 299 -8.67 -12.83 14.81
C CYS A 299 -9.34 -12.06 13.66
N ASP A 300 -10.24 -12.72 12.92
CA ASP A 300 -10.97 -12.14 11.78
C ASP A 300 -12.26 -11.38 12.15
N ILE A 301 -12.53 -11.14 13.43
CA ILE A 301 -13.75 -10.43 13.85
C ILE A 301 -13.65 -8.94 13.49
N SER A 302 -14.68 -8.44 12.79
CA SER A 302 -14.85 -7.03 12.41
C SER A 302 -16.02 -6.38 13.14
N PHE A 303 -15.82 -5.19 13.70
CA PHE A 303 -16.79 -4.40 14.44
C PHE A 303 -17.49 -3.38 13.51
N GLY A 304 -18.30 -3.82 12.54
CA GLY A 304 -18.94 -2.83 11.66
C GLY A 304 -19.67 -3.34 10.42
N GLU A 305 -19.81 -4.66 10.22
CA GLU A 305 -20.75 -5.15 9.21
C GLU A 305 -22.18 -5.03 9.78
N VAL A 306 -22.71 -3.80 9.89
CA VAL A 306 -24.17 -3.64 9.94
C VAL A 306 -24.66 -4.18 8.60
N PRO A 307 -25.46 -5.26 8.57
CA PRO A 307 -26.05 -5.70 7.32
C PRO A 307 -26.87 -4.53 6.80
N HIS A 308 -26.54 -4.01 5.62
CA HIS A 308 -27.48 -3.19 4.88
C HIS A 308 -28.63 -4.13 4.52
N SER A 309 -29.63 -4.22 5.40
CA SER A 309 -30.96 -4.67 5.04
C SER A 309 -31.44 -3.67 4.00
N ASP A 310 -31.60 -4.13 2.76
CA ASP A 310 -32.33 -3.41 1.73
C ASP A 310 -33.78 -3.19 2.22
N ILE A 311 -34.01 -2.11 2.96
CA ILE A 311 -35.35 -1.71 3.40
C ILE A 311 -35.70 -0.43 2.65
N ASN A 312 -36.28 -0.65 1.47
CA ASN A 312 -37.37 0.21 1.02
C ASN A 312 -38.54 -0.02 1.98
N GLY A 313 -38.90 1.00 2.76
CA GLY A 313 -40.03 0.92 3.68
C GLY A 313 -40.16 2.14 4.57
N SER A 314 -40.80 3.17 4.03
CA SER A 314 -41.30 4.35 4.75
C SER A 314 -42.26 3.96 5.89
N SER A 315 -42.07 4.48 7.10
CA SER A 315 -43.09 5.31 7.79
C SER A 315 -42.67 5.72 9.21
N SER A 316 -42.79 7.03 9.45
CA SER A 316 -43.05 7.79 10.69
C SER A 316 -43.48 7.04 11.97
N SER A 317 -42.91 7.39 13.13
CA SER A 317 -43.59 8.18 14.20
C SER A 317 -43.00 7.96 15.61
N GLU A 318 -42.87 9.09 16.31
CA GLU A 318 -42.57 9.47 17.71
C GLU A 318 -42.80 8.49 18.89
N GLY A 319 -41.99 8.64 19.96
CA GLY A 319 -42.47 8.53 21.37
C GLY A 319 -41.69 7.69 22.39
N SER A 320 -40.85 8.35 23.20
CA SER A 320 -40.52 8.19 24.65
C SER A 320 -40.30 6.85 25.41
N GLU A 321 -39.14 6.82 26.08
CA GLU A 321 -38.74 6.47 27.49
C GLU A 321 -39.23 5.23 28.29
N ALA A 322 -38.24 4.65 29.02
CA ALA A 322 -38.25 3.96 30.32
C ALA A 322 -38.33 2.41 30.43
N SER A 323 -37.16 1.83 30.72
CA SER A 323 -36.80 0.93 31.85
C SER A 323 -37.40 -0.48 32.09
N VAL A 324 -36.47 -1.39 32.43
CA VAL A 324 -36.50 -2.55 33.38
C VAL A 324 -36.56 -4.01 32.83
N ASP A 325 -35.55 -4.77 33.28
CA ASP A 325 -35.37 -6.22 33.52
C ASP A 325 -35.52 -7.33 32.46
N GLY A 326 -34.40 -8.03 32.26
CA GLY A 326 -34.23 -9.38 32.80
C GLY A 326 -34.99 -10.50 32.10
N SER A 327 -34.44 -11.04 31.01
CA SER A 327 -34.71 -12.41 30.55
C SER A 327 -33.55 -12.92 29.69
N ALA A 328 -33.10 -14.15 29.99
CA ALA A 328 -32.06 -14.86 29.30
C ALA A 328 -32.41 -15.08 27.81
N PRO A 329 -31.47 -14.96 26.86
CA PRO A 329 -31.77 -15.25 25.47
C PRO A 329 -31.65 -16.75 25.20
N ASP A 330 -32.79 -17.32 24.84
CA ASP A 330 -32.93 -18.62 24.22
C ASP A 330 -32.09 -18.71 22.93
N ALA A 331 -31.50 -19.89 22.73
CA ALA A 331 -30.52 -20.18 21.70
C ALA A 331 -31.16 -20.32 20.30
N THR A 332 -31.54 -19.20 19.72
CA THR A 332 -31.77 -19.04 18.27
C THR A 332 -31.31 -17.65 17.86
N SER A 333 -29.99 -17.40 17.95
CA SER A 333 -29.45 -16.04 17.88
C SER A 333 -29.21 -15.57 16.44
N ALA A 334 -30.04 -14.61 16.03
CA ALA A 334 -29.58 -13.49 15.22
C ALA A 334 -28.19 -13.05 15.72
N ALA A 335 -27.21 -12.96 14.83
CA ALA A 335 -25.82 -12.68 15.14
C ALA A 335 -25.70 -11.54 16.17
N ALA A 336 -25.38 -11.88 17.42
CA ALA A 336 -25.16 -10.90 18.47
C ALA A 336 -24.03 -9.99 18.01
N VAL A 337 -24.34 -8.71 17.75
CA VAL A 337 -23.36 -7.74 17.27
C VAL A 337 -22.27 -7.62 18.33
N CYS A 338 -21.11 -8.21 18.06
CA CYS A 338 -19.94 -8.10 18.94
C CYS A 338 -19.51 -6.63 18.95
N ARG A 339 -19.78 -5.92 20.05
CA ARG A 339 -19.44 -4.49 20.16
C ARG A 339 -17.94 -4.24 20.35
N GLY A 340 -17.17 -5.29 20.67
CA GLY A 340 -15.76 -5.19 21.04
C GLY A 340 -15.54 -4.40 22.33
N GLN A 341 -14.40 -4.63 22.97
CA GLN A 341 -13.91 -3.86 24.10
C GLN A 341 -12.69 -3.05 23.67
N ILE A 342 -12.71 -1.76 24.00
CA ILE A 342 -11.58 -0.86 23.75
C ILE A 342 -10.62 -0.97 24.93
N CYS A 343 -9.30 -0.90 24.68
CA CYS A 343 -8.33 -0.85 25.76
C CYS A 343 -8.61 0.35 26.68
N SER A 344 -8.89 0.06 27.96
CA SER A 344 -9.22 1.09 28.95
C SER A 344 -8.08 2.09 29.21
N LYS A 345 -6.82 1.71 28.95
CA LYS A 345 -5.65 2.55 29.20
C LYS A 345 -5.38 3.52 28.05
N CYS A 346 -5.13 3.01 26.84
CA CYS A 346 -4.73 3.83 25.69
C CYS A 346 -5.91 4.28 24.81
N LYS A 347 -7.03 3.54 24.85
CA LYS A 347 -8.19 3.74 23.97
C LYS A 347 -7.91 3.63 22.46
N LEU A 348 -6.71 3.15 22.07
CA LEU A 348 -6.29 3.05 20.67
C LEU A 348 -6.73 1.76 19.99
N VAL A 349 -6.79 0.65 20.73
CA VAL A 349 -7.03 -0.68 20.15
C VAL A 349 -8.30 -1.30 20.70
N LYS A 350 -8.90 -2.18 19.91
CA LYS A 350 -10.17 -2.85 20.20
C LYS A 350 -10.05 -4.35 20.03
N TYR A 351 -10.65 -5.11 20.94
CA TYR A 351 -10.61 -6.57 20.97
C TYR A 351 -12.02 -7.14 21.07
N CYS A 352 -12.27 -8.30 20.50
CA CYS A 352 -13.58 -8.95 20.65
C CYS A 352 -13.73 -9.73 21.97
N SER A 353 -12.62 -10.02 22.67
CA SER A 353 -12.60 -10.73 23.95
C SER A 353 -11.38 -10.33 24.80
N LEU A 354 -11.43 -10.62 26.12
CA LEU A 354 -10.30 -10.42 27.05
C LEU A 354 -9.14 -11.37 26.74
N GLU A 355 -9.44 -12.55 26.21
CA GLU A 355 -8.44 -13.51 25.78
C GLU A 355 -7.58 -12.94 24.64
N HIS A 356 -8.19 -12.34 23.63
CA HIS A 356 -7.44 -11.75 22.51
C HIS A 356 -6.58 -10.56 22.96
N GLN A 357 -7.07 -9.77 23.92
CA GLN A 357 -6.26 -8.73 24.53
C GLN A 357 -5.04 -9.31 25.27
N ARG A 358 -5.20 -10.44 25.98
CA ARG A 358 -4.09 -11.12 26.67
C ARG A 358 -3.07 -11.69 25.67
N ASN A 359 -3.54 -12.30 24.59
CA ASN A 359 -2.68 -12.84 23.52
C ASN A 359 -1.86 -11.74 22.85
N ASP A 360 -2.49 -10.59 22.56
CA ASP A 360 -1.84 -9.42 21.97
C ASP A 360 -1.04 -8.57 22.98
N TRP A 361 -1.12 -8.87 24.29
CA TRP A 361 -0.58 -7.98 25.32
C TRP A 361 0.93 -7.80 25.23
N HIS A 362 1.67 -8.82 24.79
CA HIS A 362 3.11 -8.75 24.61
C HIS A 362 3.51 -7.60 23.67
N GLU A 363 2.74 -7.46 22.59
CA GLU A 363 2.92 -6.46 21.54
C GLU A 363 2.35 -5.12 21.97
N HIS A 364 1.07 -5.11 22.34
CA HIS A 364 0.34 -3.90 22.69
C HIS A 364 0.97 -3.16 23.88
N ARG A 365 1.52 -3.84 24.89
CA ARG A 365 2.14 -3.15 26.05
C ARG A 365 3.30 -2.24 25.65
N ARG A 366 3.93 -2.44 24.48
CA ARG A 366 5.01 -1.59 23.95
C ARG A 366 4.49 -0.20 23.58
N VAL A 367 3.27 -0.12 23.05
CA VAL A 367 2.63 1.14 22.67
C VAL A 367 1.57 1.63 23.67
N CYS A 368 1.17 0.82 24.64
CA CYS A 368 0.09 1.16 25.58
C CYS A 368 0.47 2.20 26.65
N VAL A 369 0.07 3.45 26.43
CA VAL A 369 0.17 4.59 27.37
C VAL A 369 -1.21 5.09 27.79
N LYS A 370 -1.30 5.81 28.92
CA LYS A 370 -2.57 6.35 29.40
C LYS A 370 -3.03 7.46 28.45
N ALA A 371 -4.26 7.40 27.97
CA ALA A 371 -4.84 8.49 27.20
C ALA A 371 -4.90 9.77 28.05
N GLU A 372 -4.32 10.86 27.56
CA GLU A 372 -4.52 12.18 28.13
C GLU A 372 -5.98 12.57 27.94
N THR A 373 -6.70 12.76 29.05
CA THR A 373 -8.12 13.14 29.07
C THR A 373 -8.31 14.62 28.88
#